data_AF-A0A248KFM8-F1
#
_entry.id   AF-A0A248KFM8-F1
#
_cell.length_a   1.000
_cell.length_b   1.000
_cell.length_c   1.000
_cell.angle_alpha   90.00
_cell.angle_beta   90.00
_cell.angle_gamma   90.00
#
_symmetry.space_group_name_H-M   'P 1'
#
loop_
_entity.id
_entity.type
_entity.pdbx_description
1 polymer ?
#
loop_
_entity_poly.entity_id
_entity_poly.type
_entity_poly.pdbx_seq_one_letter_code
_entity_poly.pdbx_strand_id
1 'polypeptide(L)'
;MAVQRSRLSTTDFYLTQDNRWIFLHGGYPRLRDGILDILDVPNNRARVAQAVAKWNAEALEETIARAGLCAAIARSHDEWLAHPQGLAVSQEPLIRFTRLTDSSPKPRQYGNERVLQSLRVLDFTHVIAGPTATRGLAQMGADVLHISSPYRPRILPFDVDTNHGKRNAYLELSSADGARRAAQLVRDGDVFVQSYRPGALARYGLSNEELARNNPHIITVNLNCYGHRGHGKTAQVLNNWLKR
;
A
#
# COMPACT_ATOMS: atom_id res chain seq x y z
N MET A 1 -19.10 8.80 -22.72
CA MET A 1 -17.76 8.61 -22.10
C MET A 1 -17.27 9.91 -21.48
N ALA A 2 -17.81 10.30 -20.32
CA ALA A 2 -17.30 11.44 -19.55
C ALA A 2 -16.40 10.90 -18.42
N VAL A 3 -15.13 10.71 -18.71
CA VAL A 3 -14.15 10.29 -17.71
C VAL A 3 -13.87 11.49 -16.79
N GLN A 4 -14.51 11.49 -15.62
CA GLN A 4 -13.82 11.63 -14.33
C GLN A 4 -12.85 12.81 -14.13
N ARG A 5 -13.11 14.00 -14.67
CA ARG A 5 -12.31 15.21 -14.34
C ARG A 5 -12.46 15.69 -12.89
N SER A 6 -13.45 15.19 -12.14
CA SER A 6 -13.70 15.61 -10.75
C SER A 6 -12.76 14.99 -9.70
N ARG A 7 -11.96 13.96 -10.01
CA ARG A 7 -11.09 13.30 -9.00
C ARG A 7 -9.71 13.96 -8.82
N LEU A 8 -9.30 14.83 -9.75
CA LEU A 8 -7.96 15.42 -9.74
C LEU A 8 -7.83 16.62 -8.80
N SER A 9 -8.92 17.31 -8.43
CA SER A 9 -8.83 18.52 -7.61
C SER A 9 -8.26 18.26 -6.21
N THR A 10 -8.32 17.04 -5.69
CA THR A 10 -7.72 16.68 -4.39
C THR A 10 -6.52 15.75 -4.55
N THR A 11 -6.04 15.54 -5.78
CA THR A 11 -4.89 14.68 -6.10
C THR A 11 -3.94 15.45 -7.02
N ASP A 12 -3.31 16.49 -6.48
CA ASP A 12 -2.49 17.45 -7.23
C ASP A 12 -1.55 18.23 -6.29
N PHE A 13 -0.60 18.97 -6.88
CA PHE A 13 0.27 19.92 -6.20
C PHE A 13 -0.37 21.31 -6.09
N TYR A 14 -0.22 21.92 -4.91
CA TYR A 14 -0.71 23.26 -4.60
C TYR A 14 0.34 24.09 -3.88
N LEU A 15 0.35 25.39 -4.17
CA LEU A 15 1.23 26.35 -3.50
C LEU A 15 0.59 26.84 -2.21
N THR A 16 1.37 26.82 -1.13
CA THR A 16 1.00 27.23 0.23
C THR A 16 1.40 28.69 0.48
N GLN A 17 0.95 29.27 1.60
CA GLN A 17 1.24 30.65 1.98
C GLN A 17 2.74 30.95 2.09
N ASP A 18 3.51 29.96 2.57
CA ASP A 18 4.97 30.05 2.76
C ASP A 18 5.76 29.64 1.51
N ASN A 19 5.15 29.73 0.31
CA ASN A 19 5.77 29.43 -0.98
C ASN A 19 6.32 28.00 -1.12
N ARG A 20 5.74 27.04 -0.39
CA ARG A 20 6.07 25.61 -0.53
C ARG A 20 5.00 24.88 -1.32
N TRP A 21 5.39 23.83 -2.02
CA TRP A 21 4.45 22.95 -2.70
C TRP A 21 4.00 21.83 -1.76
N ILE A 22 2.70 21.58 -1.70
CA ILE A 22 2.13 20.41 -1.02
C ILE A 22 1.35 19.57 -2.03
N PHE A 23 1.57 18.26 -2.02
CA PHE A 23 0.77 17.30 -2.75
C PHE A 23 -0.37 16.80 -1.87
N LEU A 24 -1.60 17.01 -2.31
CA LEU A 24 -2.79 16.41 -1.69
C LEU A 24 -3.06 15.06 -2.34
N HIS A 25 -3.46 14.04 -1.58
CA HIS A 25 -3.78 12.72 -2.13
C HIS A 25 -5.22 12.28 -1.78
N GLY A 26 -6.16 12.64 -2.65
CA GLY A 26 -7.58 12.36 -2.56
C GLY A 26 -8.08 11.28 -3.54
N GLY A 27 -7.24 10.32 -3.91
CA GLY A 27 -7.58 9.28 -4.90
C GLY A 27 -8.75 8.36 -4.52
N TYR A 28 -9.15 8.33 -3.25
CA TYR A 28 -10.29 7.58 -2.73
C TYR A 28 -11.36 8.51 -2.14
N PRO A 29 -12.66 8.15 -2.18
CA PRO A 29 -13.75 9.01 -1.69
C PRO A 29 -13.50 9.55 -0.27
N ARG A 30 -13.17 8.70 0.70
CA ARG A 30 -12.85 9.12 2.08
C ARG A 30 -11.70 10.14 2.15
N LEU A 31 -10.67 9.97 1.32
CA LEU A 31 -9.53 10.90 1.30
C LEU A 31 -9.91 12.23 0.68
N ARG A 32 -10.60 12.20 -0.46
CA ARG A 32 -11.12 13.39 -1.13
C ARG A 32 -12.02 14.18 -0.18
N ASP A 33 -13.05 13.53 0.36
CA ASP A 33 -14.09 14.19 1.15
C ASP A 33 -13.48 14.78 2.43
N GLY A 34 -12.64 14.03 3.14
CA GLY A 34 -11.97 14.55 4.33
C GLY A 34 -11.02 15.73 4.05
N ILE A 35 -10.34 15.75 2.89
CA ILE A 35 -9.48 16.89 2.52
C ILE A 35 -10.34 18.12 2.22
N LEU A 36 -11.47 17.94 1.52
CA LEU A 36 -12.40 19.03 1.22
C LEU A 36 -13.05 19.60 2.48
N ASP A 37 -13.39 18.73 3.44
CA ASP A 37 -13.93 19.14 4.74
C ASP A 37 -12.92 19.97 5.55
N ILE A 38 -11.64 19.59 5.55
CA ILE A 38 -10.57 20.36 6.22
C ILE A 38 -10.38 21.73 5.57
N LEU A 39 -10.46 21.78 4.24
CA LEU A 39 -10.25 23.01 3.49
C LEU A 39 -11.52 23.89 3.39
N ASP A 40 -12.67 23.36 3.79
CA ASP A 40 -14.00 23.98 3.68
C ASP A 40 -14.30 24.50 2.26
N VAL A 41 -14.13 23.62 1.26
CA VAL A 41 -14.33 23.96 -0.15
C VAL A 41 -15.04 22.85 -0.91
N PRO A 42 -15.81 23.20 -1.97
CA PRO A 42 -16.32 22.19 -2.88
C PRO A 42 -15.18 21.52 -3.63
N ASN A 43 -15.45 20.34 -4.20
CA ASN A 43 -14.51 19.59 -5.03
C ASN A 43 -14.18 20.32 -6.36
N ASN A 44 -13.33 21.35 -6.27
CA ASN A 44 -12.98 22.24 -7.36
C ASN A 44 -11.53 22.71 -7.19
N ARG A 45 -10.68 22.42 -8.18
CA ARG A 45 -9.24 22.71 -8.16
C ARG A 45 -8.92 24.16 -7.80
N ALA A 46 -9.65 25.13 -8.35
CA ALA A 46 -9.40 26.55 -8.09
C ALA A 46 -9.74 26.93 -6.64
N ARG A 47 -10.84 26.39 -6.10
CA ARG A 47 -11.21 26.58 -4.69
C ARG A 47 -10.22 25.92 -3.74
N VAL A 48 -9.78 24.71 -4.05
CA VAL A 48 -8.73 24.01 -3.31
C VAL A 48 -7.44 24.83 -3.30
N ALA A 49 -6.99 25.33 -4.45
CA ALA A 49 -5.79 26.17 -4.53
C ALA A 49 -5.91 27.45 -3.69
N GLN A 50 -7.05 28.14 -3.75
CA GLN A 50 -7.32 29.34 -2.94
C GLN A 50 -7.33 29.05 -1.44
N ALA A 51 -7.84 27.89 -1.03
CA ALA A 51 -7.82 27.48 0.37
C ALA A 51 -6.40 27.14 0.81
N VAL A 52 -5.69 26.29 0.08
CA VAL A 52 -4.31 25.86 0.40
C VAL A 52 -3.35 27.05 0.49
N ALA A 53 -3.50 28.07 -0.36
CA ALA A 53 -2.67 29.29 -0.33
C ALA A 53 -2.80 30.12 0.96
N LYS A 54 -3.77 29.82 1.84
CA LYS A 54 -3.94 30.45 3.15
C LYS A 54 -3.29 29.67 4.30
N TRP A 55 -2.71 28.50 4.01
CA TRP A 55 -2.09 27.64 5.01
C TRP A 55 -0.57 27.70 4.90
N ASN A 56 0.11 27.62 6.04
CA ASN A 56 1.50 27.16 6.07
C ASN A 56 1.56 25.65 5.75
N ALA A 57 2.53 25.24 4.95
CA ALA A 57 2.64 23.87 4.46
C ALA A 57 2.71 22.80 5.56
N GLU A 58 3.51 23.04 6.61
CA GLU A 58 3.68 22.10 7.72
C GLU A 58 2.42 22.00 8.58
N ALA A 59 1.78 23.13 8.85
CA ALA A 59 0.50 23.16 9.56
C ALA A 59 -0.59 22.39 8.81
N LEU A 60 -0.65 22.52 7.48
CA LEU A 60 -1.62 21.79 6.66
C LEU A 60 -1.31 20.29 6.56
N GLU A 61 -0.05 19.93 6.30
CA GLU A 61 0.41 18.53 6.27
C GLU A 61 0.09 17.85 7.62
N GLU A 62 0.36 18.51 8.74
CA GLU A 62 0.07 18.00 10.08
C GLU A 62 -1.44 17.89 10.37
N THR A 63 -2.25 18.86 9.92
CA THR A 63 -3.70 18.83 10.10
C THR A 63 -4.33 17.66 9.34
N ILE A 64 -3.97 17.49 8.07
CA ILE A 64 -4.41 16.38 7.22
C ILE A 64 -3.94 15.03 7.82
N ALA A 65 -2.68 14.98 8.26
CA ALA A 65 -2.08 13.82 8.92
C ALA A 65 -2.86 13.39 10.17
N ARG A 66 -3.19 14.33 11.07
CA ARG A 66 -3.94 14.07 12.31
C ARG A 66 -5.36 13.55 12.04
N ALA A 67 -5.98 13.99 10.95
CA ALA A 67 -7.26 13.46 10.48
C ALA A 67 -7.18 12.05 9.84
N GLY A 68 -5.97 11.48 9.72
CA GLY A 68 -5.75 10.19 9.07
C GLY A 68 -5.90 10.24 7.56
N LEU A 69 -5.68 11.41 6.95
CA LEU A 69 -5.74 11.65 5.51
C LEU A 69 -4.32 11.77 4.94
N CYS A 70 -4.17 11.90 3.62
CA CYS A 70 -2.86 11.85 2.97
C CYS A 70 -2.53 13.16 2.25
N ALA A 71 -1.45 13.81 2.68
CA ALA A 71 -0.77 14.89 1.98
C ALA A 71 0.72 14.85 2.32
N ALA A 72 1.54 15.44 1.46
CA ALA A 72 2.98 15.56 1.69
C ALA A 72 3.53 16.86 1.10
N ILE A 73 4.38 17.56 1.86
CA ILE A 73 5.14 18.70 1.34
C ILE A 73 6.19 18.17 0.37
N ALA A 74 6.28 18.79 -0.81
CA ALA A 74 7.36 18.57 -1.75
C ALA A 74 8.65 19.17 -1.18
N ARG A 75 9.52 18.30 -0.67
CA ARG A 75 10.82 18.64 -0.12
C ARG A 75 11.90 18.47 -1.18
N SER A 76 12.91 19.33 -1.16
CA SER A 76 14.14 19.13 -1.93
C SER A 76 14.88 17.88 -1.46
N HIS A 77 15.88 17.44 -2.22
CA HIS A 77 16.72 16.32 -1.83
C HIS A 77 17.40 16.56 -0.46
N ASP A 78 18.01 17.72 -0.27
CA ASP A 78 18.71 18.07 0.97
C ASP A 78 17.75 18.23 2.15
N GLU A 79 16.58 18.84 1.94
CA GLU A 79 15.52 18.92 2.95
C GLU A 79 15.05 17.52 3.37
N TRP A 80 14.88 16.59 2.41
CA TRP A 80 14.50 15.22 2.73
C TRP A 80 15.60 14.49 3.49
N LEU A 81 16.87 14.61 3.10
CA LEU A 81 17.98 13.99 3.81
C LEU A 81 18.15 14.52 5.24
N ALA A 82 17.82 15.79 5.48
CA ALA A 82 17.82 16.38 6.82
C ALA A 82 16.53 16.09 7.62
N HIS A 83 15.44 15.71 6.97
CA HIS A 83 14.15 15.45 7.61
C HIS A 83 14.23 14.20 8.52
N PRO A 84 13.60 14.20 9.72
CA PRO A 84 13.66 13.06 10.64
C PRO A 84 13.27 11.72 10.02
N GLN A 85 12.27 11.69 9.13
CA GLN A 85 11.89 10.47 8.41
C GLN A 85 12.93 10.06 7.37
N GLY A 86 13.55 11.01 6.66
CA GLY A 86 14.58 10.71 5.68
C GLY A 86 15.84 10.14 6.33
N LEU A 87 16.26 10.73 7.46
CA LEU A 87 17.33 10.18 8.32
C LEU A 87 17.01 8.78 8.85
N ALA A 88 15.76 8.53 9.24
CA ALA A 88 15.36 7.21 9.75
C ALA A 88 15.43 6.13 8.66
N VAL A 89 14.91 6.43 7.46
CA VAL A 89 14.87 5.47 6.33
C VAL A 89 16.25 5.29 5.70
N SER A 90 17.11 6.32 5.68
CA SER A 90 18.48 6.20 5.14
C SER A 90 19.37 5.25 5.94
N GLN A 91 19.02 5.00 7.21
CA GLN A 91 19.69 4.04 8.08
C GLN A 91 19.14 2.62 7.96
N GLU A 92 18.11 2.40 7.13
CA GLU A 92 17.56 1.07 6.88
C GLU A 92 18.17 0.38 5.66
N PRO A 93 18.34 -0.95 5.69
CA PRO A 93 18.72 -1.68 4.49
C PRO A 93 17.60 -1.59 3.45
N LEU A 94 17.96 -1.58 2.17
CA LEU A 94 17.01 -1.59 1.06
C LEU A 94 16.06 -2.80 1.13
N ILE A 95 16.58 -3.95 1.55
CA ILE A 95 15.82 -5.18 1.76
C ILE A 95 16.16 -5.74 3.14
N ARG A 96 15.14 -6.00 3.95
CA ARG A 96 15.27 -6.68 5.23
C ARG A 96 14.90 -8.13 5.08
N PHE A 97 15.84 -9.02 5.41
CA PHE A 97 15.58 -10.45 5.54
C PHE A 97 15.31 -10.78 7.00
N THR A 98 14.29 -11.59 7.24
CA THR A 98 13.96 -12.09 8.58
C THR A 98 13.62 -13.56 8.46
N ARG A 99 14.29 -14.38 9.26
CA ARG A 99 13.99 -15.81 9.34
C ARG A 99 12.75 -15.99 10.21
N LEU A 100 11.68 -16.55 9.63
CA LEU A 100 10.43 -16.79 10.35
C LEU A 100 10.37 -18.17 11.01
N THR A 101 10.97 -19.18 10.38
CA THR A 101 11.02 -20.56 10.88
C THR A 101 12.37 -21.18 10.60
N ASP A 102 12.65 -22.31 11.25
CA ASP A 102 13.83 -23.15 10.97
C ASP A 102 13.62 -24.21 9.89
N SER A 103 12.48 -24.16 9.18
CA SER A 103 12.21 -25.14 8.14
C SER A 103 13.21 -25.02 6.99
N SER A 104 13.60 -26.17 6.43
CA SER A 104 14.36 -26.18 5.18
C SER A 104 13.47 -25.69 4.02
N PRO A 105 14.04 -25.06 2.98
CA PRO A 105 13.29 -24.71 1.78
C PRO A 105 12.58 -25.94 1.20
N LYS A 106 11.32 -25.77 0.73
CA LYS A 106 10.63 -26.84 0.00
C LYS A 106 11.44 -27.19 -1.26
N PRO A 107 11.76 -28.47 -1.50
CA PRO A 107 12.39 -28.89 -2.74
C PRO A 107 11.49 -28.52 -3.92
N ARG A 108 12.06 -27.88 -4.95
CA ARG A 108 11.34 -27.56 -6.18
C ARG A 108 12.20 -27.87 -7.38
N GLN A 109 11.52 -28.25 -8.45
CA GLN A 109 12.09 -28.30 -9.77
C GLN A 109 11.81 -26.97 -10.46
N TYR A 110 12.86 -26.27 -10.83
CA TYR A 110 12.79 -25.05 -11.62
C TYR A 110 13.04 -25.43 -13.07
N GLY A 111 12.20 -24.94 -13.99
CA GLY A 111 12.40 -25.13 -15.42
C GLY A 111 13.39 -24.12 -15.99
N ASN A 112 13.96 -24.42 -17.16
CA ASN A 112 14.91 -23.51 -17.83
C ASN A 112 14.24 -22.31 -18.50
N GLU A 113 12.99 -22.45 -18.96
CA GLU A 113 12.27 -21.39 -19.70
C GLU A 113 11.38 -20.51 -18.82
N ARG A 114 10.77 -21.11 -17.78
CA ARG A 114 9.91 -20.43 -16.81
C ARG A 114 10.40 -20.73 -15.42
N VAL A 115 11.38 -19.93 -14.98
CA VAL A 115 12.14 -20.15 -13.76
C VAL A 115 11.25 -20.23 -12.51
N LEU A 116 10.06 -19.63 -12.50
CA LEU A 116 9.15 -19.63 -11.36
C LEU A 116 7.90 -20.51 -11.53
N GLN A 117 7.85 -21.37 -12.55
CA GLN A 117 6.65 -22.19 -12.88
C GLN A 117 6.15 -23.09 -11.74
N SER A 118 7.03 -23.43 -10.79
CA SER A 118 6.70 -24.26 -9.64
C SER A 118 6.26 -23.45 -8.42
N LEU A 119 6.11 -22.13 -8.53
CA LEU A 119 5.71 -21.25 -7.44
C LEU A 119 4.25 -20.81 -7.53
N ARG A 120 3.55 -20.93 -6.41
CA ARG A 120 2.22 -20.35 -6.15
C ARG A 120 2.37 -19.09 -5.30
N VAL A 121 1.98 -17.96 -5.87
CA VAL A 121 2.08 -16.65 -5.24
C VAL A 121 0.69 -16.16 -4.85
N LEU A 122 0.52 -15.86 -3.57
CA LEU A 122 -0.66 -15.20 -3.02
C LEU A 122 -0.39 -13.70 -3.00
N ASP A 123 -1.07 -12.98 -3.88
CA ASP A 123 -0.93 -11.54 -4.05
C ASP A 123 -2.06 -10.81 -3.31
N PHE A 124 -1.76 -10.35 -2.09
CA PHE A 124 -2.59 -9.48 -1.25
C PHE A 124 -2.12 -8.02 -1.34
N THR A 125 -1.67 -7.59 -2.52
CA THR A 125 -1.21 -6.22 -2.73
C THR A 125 -2.28 -5.34 -3.35
N HIS A 126 -2.04 -4.03 -3.38
CA HIS A 126 -2.97 -3.06 -3.96
C HIS A 126 -2.23 -1.93 -4.68
N VAL A 127 -2.98 -1.26 -5.57
CA VAL A 127 -2.56 -0.06 -6.30
C VAL A 127 -1.50 -0.38 -7.35
N ILE A 128 -0.21 -0.09 -7.11
CA ILE A 128 0.82 -0.14 -8.17
C ILE A 128 2.04 -0.95 -7.72
N ALA A 129 2.73 -0.56 -6.64
CA ALA A 129 4.04 -1.12 -6.32
C ALA A 129 4.02 -2.65 -6.11
N GLY A 130 3.11 -3.13 -5.26
CA GLY A 130 2.94 -4.57 -5.03
C GLY A 130 2.41 -5.32 -6.26
N PRO A 131 1.33 -4.86 -6.91
CA PRO A 131 0.82 -5.53 -8.10
C PRO A 131 1.83 -5.59 -9.25
N THR A 132 2.67 -4.56 -9.42
CA THR A 132 3.77 -4.58 -10.41
C THR A 132 4.81 -5.65 -10.07
N ALA A 133 5.19 -5.79 -8.80
CA ALA A 133 6.14 -6.82 -8.38
C ALA A 133 5.59 -8.24 -8.67
N THR A 134 4.34 -8.51 -8.31
CA THR A 134 3.71 -9.82 -8.53
C THR A 134 3.38 -10.08 -10.00
N ARG A 135 3.16 -9.03 -10.83
CA ARG A 135 3.11 -9.16 -12.29
C ARG A 135 4.43 -9.69 -12.85
N GLY A 136 5.55 -9.18 -12.36
CA GLY A 136 6.88 -9.68 -12.73
C GLY A 136 7.05 -11.17 -12.40
N LEU A 137 6.54 -11.62 -11.24
CA LEU A 137 6.55 -13.05 -10.88
C LEU A 137 5.71 -13.89 -11.86
N ALA A 138 4.53 -13.41 -12.24
CA ALA A 138 3.69 -14.07 -13.24
C ALA A 138 4.37 -14.17 -14.61
N GLN A 139 5.05 -13.09 -15.03
CA GLN A 139 5.81 -13.06 -16.29
C GLN A 139 6.95 -14.08 -16.31
N MET A 140 7.57 -14.35 -15.15
CA MET A 140 8.59 -15.40 -14.99
C MET A 140 7.99 -16.80 -14.80
N GLY A 141 6.67 -16.95 -14.90
CA GLY A 141 5.95 -18.22 -14.94
C GLY A 141 5.25 -18.62 -13.64
N ALA A 142 5.33 -17.84 -12.57
CA ALA A 142 4.66 -18.17 -11.31
C ALA A 142 3.12 -18.19 -11.47
N ASP A 143 2.46 -19.09 -10.75
CA ASP A 143 1.02 -19.10 -10.60
C ASP A 143 0.60 -18.06 -9.56
N VAL A 144 0.24 -16.87 -10.03
CA VAL A 144 -0.12 -15.73 -9.19
C VAL A 144 -1.63 -15.62 -9.04
N LEU A 145 -2.12 -15.72 -7.80
CA LEU A 145 -3.51 -15.46 -7.43
C LEU A 145 -3.59 -14.11 -6.70
N HIS A 146 -4.12 -13.10 -7.38
CA HIS A 146 -4.43 -11.80 -6.81
C HIS A 146 -5.76 -11.85 -6.04
N ILE A 147 -5.70 -11.51 -4.75
CA ILE A 147 -6.82 -11.58 -3.82
C ILE A 147 -7.16 -10.18 -3.35
N SER A 148 -8.39 -9.77 -3.64
CA SER A 148 -8.90 -8.45 -3.26
C SER A 148 -10.18 -8.56 -2.43
N SER A 149 -10.48 -7.52 -1.64
CA SER A 149 -11.75 -7.45 -0.94
C SER A 149 -12.88 -7.11 -1.93
N PRO A 150 -14.05 -7.78 -1.85
CA PRO A 150 -15.20 -7.47 -2.70
C PRO A 150 -15.77 -6.06 -2.47
N TYR A 151 -15.44 -5.42 -1.34
CA TYR A 151 -15.97 -4.12 -0.95
C TYR A 151 -15.00 -2.96 -1.17
N ARG A 152 -13.77 -3.22 -1.64
CA ARG A 152 -12.78 -2.18 -1.86
C ARG A 152 -12.93 -1.59 -3.27
N PRO A 153 -12.97 -0.25 -3.41
CA PRO A 153 -12.99 0.38 -4.72
C PRO A 153 -11.74 -0.01 -5.53
N ARG A 154 -11.95 -0.50 -6.74
CA ARG A 154 -10.89 -0.80 -7.70
C ARG A 154 -10.56 0.43 -8.55
N ILE A 155 -9.28 0.59 -8.86
CA ILE A 155 -8.80 1.63 -9.79
C ILE A 155 -8.48 0.93 -11.10
N LEU A 156 -9.49 0.84 -11.98
CA LEU A 156 -9.42 0.04 -13.21
C LEU A 156 -8.14 0.26 -14.05
N PRO A 157 -7.64 1.50 -14.26
CA PRO A 157 -6.40 1.69 -15.00
C PRO A 157 -5.19 0.95 -14.40
N PHE A 158 -5.07 0.91 -13.08
CA PHE A 158 -3.98 0.20 -12.41
C PHE A 158 -4.15 -1.31 -12.52
N ASP A 159 -5.39 -1.79 -12.40
CA ASP A 159 -5.65 -3.22 -12.53
C ASP A 159 -5.37 -3.72 -13.95
N VAL A 160 -5.74 -2.94 -14.97
CA VAL A 160 -5.43 -3.26 -16.36
C VAL A 160 -3.92 -3.37 -16.56
N ASP A 161 -3.14 -2.41 -16.06
CA ASP A 161 -1.68 -2.43 -16.21
C ASP A 161 -1.02 -3.58 -15.41
N THR A 162 -1.49 -3.82 -14.19
CA THR A 162 -0.74 -4.64 -13.22
C THR A 162 -1.22 -6.09 -13.08
N ASN A 163 -2.36 -6.48 -13.64
CA ASN A 163 -2.90 -7.84 -13.46
C ASN A 163 -2.66 -8.82 -14.62
N HIS A 164 -1.92 -8.42 -15.65
CA HIS A 164 -1.55 -9.34 -16.74
C HIS A 164 -0.85 -10.60 -16.21
N GLY A 165 -1.30 -11.77 -16.69
CA GLY A 165 -0.76 -13.07 -16.31
C GLY A 165 -1.23 -13.61 -14.95
N LYS A 166 -2.06 -12.86 -14.20
CA LYS A 166 -2.56 -13.27 -12.88
C LYS A 166 -3.98 -13.81 -12.94
N ARG A 167 -4.31 -14.73 -12.04
CA ARG A 167 -5.69 -15.09 -11.69
C ARG A 167 -6.19 -14.13 -10.61
N ASN A 168 -7.47 -13.81 -10.61
CA ASN A 168 -8.07 -12.86 -9.67
C ASN A 168 -9.20 -13.53 -8.90
N ALA A 169 -9.28 -13.26 -7.60
CA ALA A 169 -10.38 -13.70 -6.76
C ALA A 169 -10.77 -12.61 -5.75
N TYR A 170 -12.04 -12.64 -5.34
CA TYR A 170 -12.49 -11.87 -4.19
C TYR A 170 -12.50 -12.75 -2.94
N LEU A 171 -12.06 -12.17 -1.82
CA LEU A 171 -12.11 -12.82 -0.53
C LEU A 171 -12.51 -11.84 0.57
N GLU A 172 -13.59 -12.14 1.27
CA GLU A 172 -14.01 -11.38 2.45
C GLU A 172 -13.35 -11.95 3.72
N LEU A 173 -12.22 -11.37 4.11
CA LEU A 173 -11.45 -11.80 5.28
C LEU A 173 -12.16 -11.62 6.62
N SER A 174 -13.18 -10.74 6.70
CA SER A 174 -14.00 -10.56 7.91
C SER A 174 -14.97 -11.71 8.16
N SER A 175 -15.26 -12.52 7.15
CA SER A 175 -16.13 -13.69 7.29
C SER A 175 -15.35 -14.89 7.81
N ALA A 176 -15.98 -15.71 8.65
CA ALA A 176 -15.36 -16.95 9.14
C ALA A 176 -14.94 -17.88 7.97
N ASP A 177 -15.73 -17.88 6.90
CA ASP A 177 -15.45 -18.66 5.70
C ASP A 177 -14.27 -18.11 4.89
N GLY A 178 -14.20 -16.78 4.72
CA GLY A 178 -13.07 -16.13 4.06
C GLY A 178 -11.77 -16.31 4.85
N ALA A 179 -11.81 -16.24 6.18
CA ALA A 179 -10.65 -16.54 7.03
C ALA A 179 -10.17 -17.99 6.86
N ARG A 180 -11.09 -18.98 6.85
CA ARG A 180 -10.74 -20.39 6.59
C ARG A 180 -10.11 -20.58 5.22
N ARG A 181 -10.67 -19.97 4.17
CA ARG A 181 -10.16 -20.02 2.80
C ARG A 181 -8.79 -19.36 2.69
N ALA A 182 -8.57 -18.22 3.34
CA ALA A 182 -7.27 -17.57 3.41
C ALA A 182 -6.22 -18.51 4.02
N ALA A 183 -6.54 -19.15 5.15
CA ALA A 183 -5.63 -20.11 5.79
C ALA A 183 -5.33 -21.32 4.89
N GLN A 184 -6.31 -21.81 4.12
CA GLN A 184 -6.10 -22.88 3.14
C GLN A 184 -5.15 -22.44 2.02
N LEU A 185 -5.40 -21.28 1.44
CA LEU A 185 -4.53 -20.72 0.41
C LEU A 185 -3.09 -20.57 0.92
N VAL A 186 -2.91 -20.08 2.15
CA VAL A 186 -1.59 -19.97 2.80
C VAL A 186 -0.89 -21.32 2.95
N ARG A 187 -1.60 -22.38 3.32
CA ARG A 187 -1.04 -23.75 3.39
C ARG A 187 -0.51 -24.24 2.04
N ASP A 188 -1.25 -23.94 0.97
CA ASP A 188 -0.97 -24.41 -0.37
C ASP A 188 -0.04 -23.48 -1.17
N GLY A 189 0.19 -22.27 -0.66
CA GLY A 189 0.99 -21.22 -1.28
C GLY A 189 2.48 -21.33 -0.94
N ASP A 190 3.28 -20.55 -1.67
CA ASP A 190 4.74 -20.58 -1.53
C ASP A 190 5.28 -19.20 -1.19
N VAL A 191 4.69 -18.16 -1.79
CA VAL A 191 5.03 -16.77 -1.55
C VAL A 191 3.76 -16.02 -1.19
N PHE A 192 3.76 -15.29 -0.08
CA PHE A 192 2.71 -14.38 0.32
C PHE A 192 3.22 -12.94 0.18
N VAL A 193 2.62 -12.15 -0.70
CA VAL A 193 3.03 -10.76 -0.96
C VAL A 193 1.92 -9.83 -0.51
N GLN A 194 2.25 -8.82 0.31
CA GLN A 194 1.27 -7.86 0.80
C GLN A 194 1.84 -6.43 0.81
N SER A 195 0.98 -5.45 0.54
CA SER A 195 1.33 -4.03 0.53
C SER A 195 0.40 -3.18 1.41
N TYR A 196 -0.22 -3.83 2.40
CA TYR A 196 -0.99 -3.16 3.44
C TYR A 196 -0.07 -2.63 4.53
N ARG A 197 -0.64 -1.79 5.40
CA ARG A 197 0.07 -1.23 6.55
C ARG A 197 0.56 -2.36 7.46
N PRO A 198 1.72 -2.18 8.12
CA PRO A 198 2.19 -3.14 9.12
C PRO A 198 1.07 -3.50 10.11
N GLY A 199 0.85 -4.81 10.31
CA GLY A 199 -0.18 -5.33 11.21
C GLY A 199 -1.63 -5.31 10.69
N ALA A 200 -1.92 -4.67 9.54
CA ALA A 200 -3.30 -4.57 9.04
C ALA A 200 -3.98 -5.92 8.78
N LEU A 201 -3.19 -6.92 8.37
CA LEU A 201 -3.67 -8.27 8.10
C LEU A 201 -3.63 -9.20 9.32
N ALA A 202 -2.94 -8.82 10.41
CA ALA A 202 -2.82 -9.66 11.61
C ALA A 202 -4.18 -9.95 12.25
N ARG A 203 -5.10 -8.98 12.27
CA ARG A 203 -6.47 -9.18 12.76
C ARG A 203 -7.29 -10.22 11.99
N TYR A 204 -6.81 -10.64 10.81
CA TYR A 204 -7.45 -11.64 9.95
C TYR A 204 -6.72 -12.98 9.97
N GLY A 205 -5.78 -13.21 10.89
CA GLY A 205 -5.03 -14.47 10.93
C GLY A 205 -3.88 -14.53 9.92
N LEU A 206 -3.41 -13.38 9.44
CA LEU A 206 -2.41 -13.25 8.37
C LEU A 206 -1.20 -12.40 8.82
N SER A 207 -0.82 -12.48 10.09
CA SER A 207 0.49 -12.00 10.57
C SER A 207 1.63 -12.91 10.05
N ASN A 208 2.88 -12.43 10.05
CA ASN A 208 4.01 -13.25 9.64
C ASN A 208 4.11 -14.55 10.47
N GLU A 209 3.83 -14.48 11.77
CA GLU A 209 3.83 -15.62 12.69
C GLU A 209 2.68 -16.59 12.37
N GLU A 210 1.50 -16.09 12.01
CA GLU A 210 0.35 -16.91 11.62
C GLU A 210 0.55 -17.58 10.25
N LEU A 211 1.14 -16.86 9.30
CA LEU A 211 1.54 -17.40 8.00
C LEU A 211 2.56 -18.53 8.19
N ALA A 212 3.60 -18.30 8.99
CA ALA A 212 4.62 -19.29 9.31
C ALA A 212 4.06 -20.51 10.07
N ARG A 213 3.11 -20.31 11.00
CA ARG A 213 2.43 -21.41 11.69
C ARG A 213 1.59 -22.27 10.74
N ASN A 214 0.90 -21.65 9.78
CA ASN A 214 0.10 -22.39 8.79
C ASN A 214 0.97 -23.06 7.72
N ASN A 215 2.10 -22.45 7.35
CA ASN A 215 3.01 -22.97 6.34
C ASN A 215 4.44 -22.59 6.71
N PRO A 216 5.21 -23.50 7.33
CA PRO A 216 6.54 -23.17 7.84
C PRO A 216 7.53 -22.80 6.73
N HIS A 217 7.27 -23.21 5.49
CA HIS A 217 8.13 -22.97 4.34
C HIS A 217 7.77 -21.71 3.53
N ILE A 218 6.80 -20.92 4.00
CA ILE A 218 6.30 -19.77 3.25
C ILE A 218 7.32 -18.64 3.19
N ILE A 219 7.42 -17.99 2.03
CA ILE A 219 8.17 -16.75 1.85
C ILE A 219 7.19 -15.59 2.00
N THR A 220 7.40 -14.71 2.97
CA THR A 220 6.58 -13.51 3.16
C THR A 220 7.28 -12.28 2.61
N VAL A 221 6.61 -11.52 1.75
CA VAL A 221 7.10 -10.24 1.21
C VAL A 221 6.17 -9.12 1.67
N ASN A 222 6.71 -8.22 2.48
CA ASN A 222 5.98 -7.10 3.06
C ASN A 222 6.47 -5.79 2.42
N LEU A 223 5.62 -5.14 1.63
CA LEU A 223 5.91 -3.84 1.02
C LEU A 223 5.28 -2.72 1.85
N ASN A 224 6.06 -1.69 2.17
CA ASN A 224 5.55 -0.48 2.81
C ASN A 224 6.25 0.77 2.26
N CYS A 225 5.61 1.93 2.41
CA CYS A 225 6.06 3.19 1.79
C CYS A 225 7.11 3.95 2.62
N TYR A 226 7.18 3.71 3.93
CA TYR A 226 7.89 4.61 4.87
C TYR A 226 8.96 3.91 5.71
N GLY A 227 9.31 2.67 5.40
CA GLY A 227 10.26 1.88 6.20
C GLY A 227 9.63 1.27 7.45
N HIS A 228 10.47 0.62 8.26
CA HIS A 228 10.10 -0.03 9.51
C HIS A 228 10.50 0.77 10.76
N ARG A 229 11.32 1.81 10.58
CA ARG A 229 11.85 2.71 11.61
C ARG A 229 11.42 4.15 11.32
N GLY A 230 11.45 4.95 12.39
CA GLY A 230 11.01 6.34 12.39
C GLY A 230 9.92 6.55 13.43
N HIS A 231 10.24 7.30 14.48
CA HIS A 231 9.25 7.88 15.37
C HIS A 231 8.80 9.19 14.73
N GLY A 232 7.76 9.12 13.92
CA GLY A 232 7.35 10.27 13.12
C GLY A 232 5.89 10.24 12.75
N LYS A 233 5.30 11.43 12.75
CA LYS A 233 3.91 11.77 12.44
C LYS A 233 3.42 11.13 11.13
N THR A 234 4.31 10.79 10.18
CA THR A 234 4.06 10.05 8.93
C THR A 234 3.69 8.57 9.11
N ALA A 235 4.25 7.90 10.11
CA ALA A 235 3.84 6.54 10.51
C ALA A 235 2.49 6.56 11.26
N GLN A 236 2.20 7.63 12.00
CA GLN A 236 0.97 7.79 12.79
C GLN A 236 -0.26 8.22 11.97
N VAL A 237 -0.11 8.97 10.88
CA VAL A 237 -1.20 9.23 9.90
C VAL A 237 -1.89 7.93 9.50
N LEU A 238 -1.12 6.83 9.51
CA LEU A 238 -1.59 5.54 9.08
C LEU A 238 -2.19 4.66 10.20
N ASN A 239 -1.99 4.98 11.48
CA ASN A 239 -2.54 4.17 12.58
C ASN A 239 -4.05 4.36 12.79
N ASN A 240 -4.65 5.45 12.27
CA ASN A 240 -6.07 5.77 12.49
C ASN A 240 -7.04 5.31 11.38
N TRP A 241 -6.58 4.72 10.27
CA TRP A 241 -7.49 4.27 9.20
C TRP A 241 -8.34 3.05 9.52
N LEU A 242 -7.88 2.21 10.45
CA LEU A 242 -8.52 0.93 10.75
C LEU A 242 -9.26 0.93 12.09
N LYS A 243 -9.33 2.09 12.76
CA LYS A 243 -10.13 2.21 13.98
C LYS A 243 -11.63 2.19 13.74
N ARG A 244 -12.12 2.29 12.49
CA ARG A 244 -13.51 2.02 12.07
C ARG A 244 -13.53 1.63 10.60
#